data_AF-A0A9D5CF62-F1
#
_entry.id   AF-A0A9D5CF62-F1
#
_cell.length_a   1.000
_cell.length_b   1.000
_cell.length_c   1.000
_cell.angle_alpha   90.00
_cell.angle_beta   90.00
_cell.angle_gamma   90.00
#
_symmetry.space_group_name_H-M   'P 1'
#
loop_
_entity.id
_entity.type
_entity.pdbx_description
1 polymer ?
#
loop_
_entity_poly.entity_id
_entity_poly.type
_entity_poly.pdbx_seq_one_letter_code
_entity_poly.pdbx_strand_id
1 'polypeptide(L)'
;MDPSLQNVAGSNGGISTPATNTPTPSTTGSDAGEDQKQCLAQVINSIDKNLGLLHQLHLTVSSFNLASQLPLIQRLNAVVTELDTMQKLAENCNIQVPMEVINLIDDGKNPDEFTRDVLNSCIARNQITKGKTDAFKSLRKHLLEELEQTFPDEVEAYREIRTSSAAESKRMAHAQGIFSNGDVKVKTEH
;
A
#
# COMPACT_ATOMS: atom_id res chain seq x y z
N MET A 1 50.54 -14.48 43.46
CA MET A 1 49.69 -15.68 43.64
C MET A 1 48.55 -15.57 42.64
N ASP A 2 48.74 -16.14 41.45
CA ASP A 2 47.63 -16.66 40.64
C ASP A 2 47.49 -18.14 41.04
N PRO A 3 46.29 -18.72 41.17
CA PRO A 3 45.86 -19.59 40.07
C PRO A 3 44.33 -19.66 39.81
N SER A 4 44.01 -19.90 38.53
CA SER A 4 43.13 -20.96 38.00
C SER A 4 41.59 -20.87 38.06
N LEU A 5 41.00 -20.73 36.85
CA LEU A 5 40.08 -21.64 36.15
C LEU A 5 39.12 -22.54 36.97
N GLN A 6 37.80 -22.50 36.67
CA GLN A 6 37.05 -23.64 36.09
C GLN A 6 35.62 -23.24 35.65
N ASN A 7 35.23 -23.80 34.51
CA ASN A 7 33.98 -23.78 33.73
C ASN A 7 32.74 -24.40 34.45
N VAL A 8 31.51 -24.04 34.04
CA VAL A 8 30.39 -24.95 33.61
C VAL A 8 29.07 -24.20 33.33
N ALA A 9 28.55 -24.47 32.13
CA ALA A 9 27.21 -24.37 31.52
C ALA A 9 25.94 -23.95 32.30
N GLY A 10 25.02 -23.27 31.57
CA GLY A 10 23.60 -23.67 31.58
C GLY A 10 22.53 -22.56 31.51
N SER A 11 21.92 -22.42 30.34
CA SER A 11 20.46 -22.26 30.10
C SER A 11 19.75 -20.89 30.18
N ASN A 12 19.12 -20.58 29.05
CA ASN A 12 17.82 -19.91 28.83
C ASN A 12 17.57 -18.49 29.35
N GLY A 13 17.82 -17.49 28.48
CA GLY A 13 17.11 -16.22 28.47
C GLY A 13 16.25 -16.10 27.21
N GLY A 14 14.94 -16.34 27.35
CA GLY A 14 13.98 -16.25 26.26
C GLY A 14 13.84 -14.83 25.71
N ILE A 15 13.92 -14.70 24.38
CA ILE A 15 13.57 -13.48 23.67
C ILE A 15 12.07 -13.52 23.36
N SER A 16 11.35 -12.57 23.93
CA SER A 16 9.95 -12.27 23.67
C SER A 16 9.77 -11.76 22.24
N THR A 17 9.08 -12.51 21.38
CA THR A 17 8.61 -12.02 20.08
C THR A 17 7.32 -11.22 20.25
N PRO A 18 7.17 -10.03 19.65
CA PRO A 18 5.90 -9.32 19.64
C PRO A 18 4.88 -10.07 18.77
N ALA A 19 3.69 -10.29 19.32
CA ALA A 19 2.58 -10.88 18.61
C ALA A 19 2.10 -9.93 17.50
N THR A 20 2.43 -10.24 16.25
CA THR A 20 1.75 -9.69 15.08
C THR A 20 0.36 -10.33 15.01
N ASN A 21 -0.67 -9.56 15.36
CA ASN A 21 -2.05 -9.86 15.04
C ASN A 21 -2.20 -9.88 13.51
N THR A 22 -2.20 -11.07 12.91
CA THR A 22 -2.60 -11.28 11.53
C THR A 22 -4.12 -11.35 11.47
N PRO A 23 -4.81 -10.45 10.73
CA PRO A 23 -6.22 -10.65 10.44
C PRO A 23 -6.35 -11.86 9.50
N THR A 24 -7.08 -12.87 9.95
CA THR A 24 -7.59 -13.98 9.15
C THR A 24 -8.37 -13.42 7.97
N PRO A 25 -8.21 -13.94 6.73
CA PRO A 25 -9.08 -13.56 5.63
C PRO A 25 -10.44 -14.22 5.88
N SER A 26 -11.36 -13.43 6.45
CA SER A 26 -12.78 -13.76 6.38
C SER A 26 -13.22 -13.60 4.93
N THR A 27 -13.81 -14.66 4.39
CA THR A 27 -14.49 -14.68 3.09
C THR A 27 -15.79 -13.85 3.18
N THR A 28 -15.67 -12.54 3.36
CA THR A 28 -16.76 -11.54 3.40
C THR A 28 -16.44 -10.29 2.56
N GLY A 29 -15.44 -10.35 1.68
CA GLY A 29 -14.89 -9.21 0.95
C GLY A 29 -15.78 -8.58 -0.14
N SER A 30 -17.03 -9.02 -0.31
CA SER A 30 -17.93 -8.48 -1.33
C SER A 30 -18.84 -7.36 -0.81
N ASP A 31 -19.25 -7.40 0.45
CA ASP A 31 -20.31 -6.54 1.01
C ASP A 31 -19.76 -5.13 1.36
N ALA A 32 -18.65 -5.09 2.11
CA ALA A 32 -18.05 -3.82 2.57
C ALA A 32 -17.51 -2.93 1.44
N GLY A 33 -17.10 -3.53 0.32
CA GLY A 33 -16.61 -2.79 -0.85
C GLY A 33 -17.73 -2.18 -1.69
N GLU A 34 -18.93 -2.78 -1.68
CA GLU A 34 -20.12 -2.21 -2.32
C GLU A 34 -20.70 -1.08 -1.50
N ASP A 35 -20.75 -1.23 -0.17
CA ASP A 35 -21.20 -0.18 0.76
C ASP A 35 -20.39 1.12 0.62
N GLN A 36 -19.06 1.01 0.49
CA GLN A 36 -18.19 2.17 0.34
C GLN A 36 -18.39 2.87 -1.01
N LYS A 37 -18.58 2.11 -2.09
CA LYS A 37 -18.91 2.66 -3.41
C LYS A 37 -20.27 3.34 -3.42
N GLN A 38 -21.24 2.79 -2.70
CA GLN A 38 -22.56 3.38 -2.57
C GLN A 38 -22.53 4.67 -1.74
N CYS A 39 -21.77 4.70 -0.64
CA CYS A 39 -21.54 5.93 0.12
C CYS A 39 -20.93 7.03 -0.77
N LEU A 40 -19.89 6.68 -1.54
CA LEU A 40 -19.27 7.61 -2.49
C LEU A 40 -20.27 8.16 -3.51
N ALA A 41 -21.10 7.28 -4.09
CA ALA A 41 -22.12 7.69 -5.04
C ALA A 41 -23.13 8.66 -4.38
N GLN A 42 -23.53 8.43 -3.14
CA GLN A 42 -24.43 9.34 -2.42
C GLN A 42 -23.79 10.71 -2.17
N VAL A 43 -22.53 10.74 -1.75
CA VAL A 43 -21.79 12.00 -1.56
C VAL A 43 -21.64 12.76 -2.89
N ILE A 44 -21.29 12.08 -3.98
CA ILE A 44 -21.19 12.70 -5.32
C ILE A 44 -22.53 13.32 -5.73
N ASN A 45 -23.64 12.60 -5.60
CA ASN A 45 -24.97 13.12 -5.92
C ASN A 45 -25.34 14.35 -5.06
N SER A 46 -24.95 14.35 -3.77
CA SER A 46 -25.18 15.49 -2.88
C SER A 46 -24.34 16.71 -3.27
N ILE A 47 -23.09 16.51 -3.71
CA ILE A 47 -22.24 17.57 -4.26
C ILE A 47 -22.87 18.19 -5.51
N ASP A 48 -23.33 17.37 -6.47
CA ASP A 48 -23.99 17.85 -7.69
C ASP A 48 -25.27 18.65 -7.37
N LYS A 49 -26.06 18.16 -6.41
CA LYS A 49 -27.26 18.85 -5.94
C LYS A 49 -26.93 20.18 -5.27
N ASN A 50 -25.89 20.23 -4.43
CA ASN A 50 -25.41 21.47 -3.82
C ASN A 50 -24.96 22.49 -4.87
N LEU A 51 -24.22 22.05 -5.90
CA LEU A 51 -23.79 22.91 -6.99
C LEU A 51 -24.99 23.50 -7.75
N GLY A 52 -26.01 22.67 -8.03
CA GLY A 52 -27.26 23.11 -8.64
C GLY A 52 -28.03 24.13 -7.79
N LEU A 53 -28.14 23.89 -6.48
CA LEU A 53 -28.77 24.83 -5.54
C LEU A 53 -28.02 26.15 -5.45
N LEU A 54 -26.68 26.13 -5.38
CA LEU A 54 -25.83 27.31 -5.38
C LEU A 54 -25.97 28.12 -6.67
N HIS A 55 -25.97 27.46 -7.83
CA HIS A 55 -26.19 28.13 -9.11
C HIS A 55 -27.56 28.81 -9.17
N GLN A 56 -28.60 28.10 -8.73
CA GLN A 56 -29.95 28.61 -8.75
C GLN A 56 -30.17 29.76 -7.74
N LEU A 57 -29.48 29.72 -6.59
CA LEU A 57 -29.40 30.82 -5.65
C LEU A 57 -28.73 32.03 -6.31
N HIS A 58 -27.58 31.83 -6.97
CA HIS A 58 -26.88 32.89 -7.70
C HIS A 58 -27.78 33.56 -8.75
N LEU A 59 -28.51 32.79 -9.56
CA LEU A 59 -29.44 33.35 -10.55
C LEU A 59 -30.52 34.22 -9.89
N THR A 60 -31.09 33.74 -8.77
CA THR A 60 -32.14 34.46 -8.04
C THR A 60 -31.64 35.77 -7.44
N VAL A 61 -30.40 35.78 -6.93
CA VAL A 61 -29.74 36.99 -6.39
C VAL A 61 -29.35 37.95 -7.50
N SER A 62 -28.82 37.43 -8.61
CA SER A 62 -28.35 38.23 -9.76
C SER A 62 -29.49 39.00 -10.44
N SER A 63 -30.67 38.38 -10.57
CA SER A 63 -31.86 39.01 -11.14
C SER A 63 -32.94 39.29 -10.09
N PHE A 64 -32.53 39.76 -8.90
CA PHE A 64 -33.45 39.94 -7.78
C PHE A 64 -34.54 40.97 -8.08
N ASN A 65 -35.77 40.62 -7.70
CA ASN A 65 -36.93 41.51 -7.67
C ASN A 65 -37.85 41.17 -6.49
N LEU A 66 -38.86 42.01 -6.22
CA LEU A 66 -39.73 41.83 -5.07
C LEU A 66 -40.48 40.48 -5.05
N ALA A 67 -40.85 39.94 -6.21
CA ALA A 67 -41.50 38.63 -6.30
C ALA A 67 -40.54 37.45 -6.00
N SER A 68 -39.23 37.67 -6.10
CA SER A 68 -38.21 36.67 -5.81
C SER A 68 -37.83 36.55 -4.33
N GLN A 69 -38.38 37.39 -3.45
CA GLN A 69 -38.05 37.41 -2.01
C GLN A 69 -38.31 36.07 -1.32
N LEU A 70 -39.49 35.47 -1.53
CA LEU A 70 -39.83 34.18 -0.92
C LEU A 70 -39.00 33.02 -1.53
N PRO A 71 -38.87 32.89 -2.87
CA PRO A 71 -37.97 31.92 -3.49
C PRO A 71 -36.51 32.02 -3.02
N LEU A 72 -35.99 33.23 -2.78
CA LEU A 72 -34.64 33.43 -2.28
C LEU A 72 -34.43 32.76 -0.92
N ILE A 73 -35.34 33.01 0.03
CA ILE A 73 -35.28 32.41 1.38
C ILE A 73 -35.38 30.89 1.30
N GLN A 74 -36.30 30.36 0.46
CA GLN A 74 -36.44 28.93 0.25
C GLN A 74 -35.17 28.30 -0.31
N ARG A 75 -34.52 28.93 -1.29
CA ARG A 75 -33.26 28.46 -1.89
C ARG A 75 -32.10 28.49 -0.90
N LEU A 76 -32.00 29.54 -0.08
CA LEU A 76 -30.97 29.64 0.96
C LEU A 76 -31.13 28.51 1.98
N ASN A 77 -32.34 28.28 2.48
CA ASN A 77 -32.61 27.17 3.39
C ASN A 77 -32.31 25.81 2.75
N ALA A 78 -32.64 25.64 1.46
CA ALA A 78 -32.33 24.41 0.73
C ALA A 78 -30.82 24.14 0.65
N VAL A 79 -29.99 25.17 0.39
CA VAL A 79 -28.52 25.05 0.41
C VAL A 79 -28.04 24.63 1.80
N VAL A 80 -28.52 25.28 2.86
CA VAL A 80 -28.12 24.95 4.23
C VAL A 80 -28.49 23.51 4.61
N THR A 81 -29.71 23.08 4.29
CA THR A 81 -30.16 21.69 4.55
C THR A 81 -29.36 20.66 3.76
N GLU A 82 -29.03 20.95 2.49
CA GLU A 82 -28.27 20.03 1.68
C GLU A 82 -26.79 19.96 2.11
N LEU A 83 -26.18 21.05 2.57
CA LEU A 83 -24.83 21.03 3.16
C LEU A 83 -24.77 20.20 4.45
N ASP A 84 -25.80 20.31 5.32
CA ASP A 84 -25.92 19.47 6.51
C ASP A 84 -26.10 17.98 6.15
N THR A 85 -26.88 17.69 5.10
CA THR A 85 -27.05 16.33 4.58
C THR A 85 -25.73 15.78 4.03
N MET A 86 -25.00 16.58 3.25
CA MET A 86 -23.70 16.21 2.70
C MET A 86 -22.67 15.88 3.80
N GLN A 87 -22.64 16.68 4.86
CA GLN A 87 -21.76 16.45 6.01
C GLN A 87 -22.05 15.10 6.68
N LYS A 88 -23.32 14.77 6.91
CA LYS A 88 -23.75 13.48 7.50
C LYS A 88 -23.44 12.29 6.60
N LEU A 89 -23.57 12.46 5.28
CA LEU A 89 -23.19 11.41 4.32
C LEU A 89 -21.68 11.16 4.34
N ALA A 90 -20.87 12.23 4.44
CA ALA A 90 -19.42 12.13 4.47
C ALA A 90 -18.87 11.36 5.69
N GLU A 91 -19.55 11.41 6.84
CA GLU A 91 -19.16 10.65 8.05
C GLU A 91 -19.14 9.13 7.82
N ASN A 92 -19.96 8.63 6.89
CA ASN A 92 -20.03 7.21 6.56
C ASN A 92 -18.99 6.78 5.51
N CYS A 93 -18.27 7.72 4.90
CA CYS A 93 -17.31 7.48 3.83
C CYS A 93 -15.88 7.49 4.38
N ASN A 94 -15.41 6.33 4.84
CA ASN A 94 -14.06 6.19 5.39
C ASN A 94 -13.00 5.97 4.30
N ILE A 95 -12.53 7.06 3.67
CA ILE A 95 -11.51 7.04 2.61
C ILE A 95 -10.30 7.84 3.06
N GLN A 96 -9.11 7.28 2.88
CA GLN A 96 -7.86 7.99 3.09
C GLN A 96 -7.39 8.61 1.78
N VAL A 97 -7.18 9.91 1.79
CA VAL A 97 -6.66 10.67 0.65
C VAL A 97 -5.27 11.21 1.02
N PRO A 98 -4.23 10.92 0.23
CA PRO A 98 -2.91 11.50 0.45
C PRO A 98 -2.93 13.02 0.36
N MET A 99 -2.18 13.70 1.23
CA MET A 99 -2.11 15.18 1.22
C MET A 99 -1.59 15.75 -0.10
N GLU A 100 -0.73 15.02 -0.81
CA GLU A 100 -0.23 15.44 -2.13
C GLU A 100 -1.36 15.57 -3.16
N VAL A 101 -2.38 14.71 -3.09
CA VAL A 101 -3.57 14.81 -3.94
C VAL A 101 -4.37 16.08 -3.62
N ILE A 102 -4.50 16.43 -2.33
CA ILE A 102 -5.19 17.65 -1.90
C ILE A 102 -4.46 18.89 -2.42
N ASN A 103 -3.12 18.91 -2.30
CA ASN A 103 -2.32 20.03 -2.82
C ASN A 103 -2.47 20.20 -4.34
N LEU A 104 -2.57 19.10 -5.11
CA LEU A 104 -2.84 19.18 -6.55
C LEU A 104 -4.20 19.82 -6.84
N ILE A 105 -5.23 19.51 -6.05
CA ILE A 105 -6.57 20.10 -6.20
C ILE A 105 -6.52 21.61 -5.89
N ASP A 106 -5.85 22.01 -4.81
CA ASP A 106 -5.71 23.42 -4.44
C ASP A 106 -4.96 24.24 -5.50
N ASP A 107 -3.95 23.63 -6.14
CA ASP A 107 -3.21 24.22 -7.26
C ASP A 107 -3.99 24.20 -8.60
N GLY A 108 -5.19 23.62 -8.63
CA GLY A 108 -6.01 23.49 -9.84
C GLY A 108 -5.44 22.48 -10.86
N LYS A 109 -4.59 21.56 -10.43
CA LYS A 109 -4.03 20.48 -11.25
C LYS A 109 -4.90 19.22 -11.20
N ASN A 110 -4.68 18.31 -12.15
CA ASN A 110 -5.38 17.04 -12.16
C ASN A 110 -4.82 16.10 -11.06
N PRO A 111 -5.63 15.64 -10.09
CA PRO A 111 -5.17 14.70 -9.05
C PRO A 111 -4.65 13.36 -9.60
N ASP A 112 -5.04 12.95 -10.81
CA ASP A 112 -4.53 11.73 -11.47
C ASP A 112 -3.02 11.80 -11.76
N GLU A 113 -2.44 13.00 -11.73
CA GLU A 113 -0.99 13.19 -11.81
C GLU A 113 -0.25 12.46 -10.69
N PHE A 114 -0.77 12.54 -9.46
CA PHE A 114 -0.20 11.82 -8.34
C PHE A 114 -0.20 10.30 -8.60
N THR A 115 -1.34 9.75 -9.02
CA THR A 115 -1.46 8.31 -9.31
C THR A 115 -0.49 7.88 -10.41
N ARG A 116 -0.36 8.69 -11.48
CA ARG A 116 0.60 8.47 -12.56
C ARG A 116 2.04 8.48 -12.05
N ASP A 117 2.42 9.45 -11.23
CA ASP A 117 3.78 9.61 -10.74
C ASP A 117 4.19 8.49 -9.77
N VAL A 118 3.26 8.05 -8.91
CA VAL A 118 3.45 6.89 -8.04
C VAL A 118 3.65 5.63 -8.86
N LEU A 119 2.83 5.41 -9.89
CA LEU A 119 2.95 4.24 -10.77
C LEU A 119 4.28 4.24 -11.52
N ASN A 120 4.66 5.36 -12.12
CA ASN A 120 5.92 5.52 -12.84
C ASN A 120 7.13 5.33 -11.91
N SER A 121 7.07 5.88 -10.70
CA SER A 121 8.09 5.69 -9.67
C SER A 121 8.22 4.23 -9.26
N CYS A 122 7.10 3.51 -9.13
CA CYS A 122 7.10 2.09 -8.83
C CYS A 122 7.76 1.28 -9.96
N ILE A 123 7.42 1.56 -11.22
CA ILE A 123 8.03 0.92 -12.39
C ILE A 123 9.54 1.16 -12.44
N ALA A 124 9.97 2.41 -12.28
CA ALA A 124 11.38 2.77 -12.28
C ALA A 124 12.14 2.08 -11.14
N ARG A 125 11.60 2.10 -9.91
CA ARG A 125 12.22 1.42 -8.76
C ARG A 125 12.27 -0.10 -8.95
N ASN A 126 11.25 -0.71 -9.54
CA ASN A 126 11.24 -2.13 -9.85
C ASN A 126 12.34 -2.49 -10.86
N GLN A 127 12.48 -1.72 -11.95
CA GLN A 127 13.54 -1.91 -12.94
C GLN A 127 14.93 -1.74 -12.33
N ILE A 128 15.15 -0.69 -11.54
CA ILE A 128 16.43 -0.46 -10.83
C ILE A 128 16.73 -1.63 -9.90
N THR A 129 15.73 -2.11 -9.15
CA THR A 129 15.90 -3.24 -8.22
C THR A 129 16.26 -4.51 -8.98
N LYS A 130 15.57 -4.81 -10.07
CA LYS A 130 15.90 -5.93 -10.95
C LYS A 130 17.31 -5.81 -11.51
N GLY A 131 17.70 -4.65 -12.03
CA GLY A 131 19.04 -4.41 -12.55
C GLY A 131 20.12 -4.61 -11.49
N LYS A 132 19.90 -4.12 -10.26
CA LYS A 132 20.80 -4.40 -9.12
C LYS A 132 20.90 -5.89 -8.82
N THR A 133 19.77 -6.59 -8.74
CA THR A 133 19.74 -8.03 -8.51
C THR A 133 20.50 -8.80 -9.60
N ASP A 134 20.31 -8.45 -10.85
CA ASP A 134 20.96 -9.11 -11.98
C ASP A 134 22.47 -8.80 -12.03
N ALA A 135 22.88 -7.56 -11.68
CA ALA A 135 24.29 -7.22 -11.50
C ALA A 135 24.95 -8.04 -10.39
N PHE A 136 24.30 -8.19 -9.23
CA PHE A 136 24.80 -9.05 -8.14
C PHE A 136 24.89 -10.53 -8.55
N LYS A 137 23.92 -11.05 -9.30
CA LYS A 137 23.98 -12.41 -9.85
C LYS A 137 25.16 -12.57 -10.82
N SER A 138 25.38 -11.59 -11.70
CA SER A 138 26.49 -11.60 -12.64
C SER A 138 27.84 -11.54 -11.94
N LEU A 139 28.01 -10.64 -10.96
CA LEU A 139 29.23 -10.56 -10.16
C LEU A 139 29.53 -11.87 -9.44
N ARG A 140 28.51 -12.46 -8.81
CA ARG A 140 28.60 -13.76 -8.15
C ARG A 140 29.04 -14.85 -9.12
N LYS A 141 28.48 -14.89 -10.34
CA LYS A 141 28.83 -15.87 -11.36
C LYS A 141 30.32 -15.75 -11.74
N HIS A 142 30.78 -14.55 -12.11
CA HIS A 142 32.18 -14.32 -12.48
C HIS A 142 33.14 -14.67 -11.33
N LEU A 143 32.81 -14.29 -10.10
CA LEU A 143 33.65 -14.63 -8.94
C LEU A 143 33.76 -16.14 -8.73
N LEU A 144 32.66 -16.89 -8.93
CA LEU A 144 32.69 -18.35 -8.82
C LEU A 144 33.50 -18.99 -9.96
N GLU A 145 33.42 -18.48 -11.19
CA GLU A 145 34.19 -18.98 -12.32
C GLU A 145 35.71 -18.82 -12.12
N GLU A 146 36.16 -17.66 -11.61
CA GLU A 146 37.57 -17.42 -11.29
C GLU A 146 38.07 -18.26 -10.11
N LEU A 147 37.23 -18.41 -9.07
CA LEU A 147 37.55 -19.26 -7.93
C LEU A 147 37.62 -20.74 -8.32
N GLU A 148 36.77 -21.21 -9.22
CA GLU A 148 36.76 -22.61 -9.67
C GLU A 148 38.04 -22.99 -10.43
N GLN A 149 38.64 -22.03 -11.15
CA GLN A 149 39.95 -22.23 -11.79
C GLN A 149 41.11 -22.29 -10.79
N THR A 150 41.01 -21.56 -9.66
CA THR A 150 42.12 -21.42 -8.71
C THR A 150 42.02 -22.40 -7.53
N PHE A 151 40.80 -22.73 -7.09
CA PHE A 151 40.46 -23.43 -5.85
C PHE A 151 39.20 -24.32 -6.04
N PRO A 152 39.30 -25.41 -6.81
CA PRO A 152 38.15 -26.23 -7.19
C PRO A 152 37.47 -26.93 -5.99
N ASP A 153 38.26 -27.42 -5.04
CA ASP A 153 37.75 -28.17 -3.87
C ASP A 153 36.94 -27.25 -2.93
N GLU A 154 37.40 -26.01 -2.73
CA GLU A 154 36.73 -25.01 -1.91
C GLU A 154 35.42 -24.52 -2.54
N VAL A 155 35.35 -24.42 -3.88
CA VAL A 155 34.13 -24.05 -4.60
C VAL A 155 33.06 -25.12 -4.45
N GLU A 156 33.43 -26.39 -4.48
CA GLU A 156 32.48 -27.49 -4.27
C GLU A 156 31.89 -27.44 -2.84
N ALA A 157 32.75 -27.27 -1.83
CA ALA A 157 32.30 -27.07 -0.45
C ALA A 157 31.35 -25.85 -0.30
N TYR A 158 31.63 -24.75 -0.99
CA TYR A 158 30.74 -23.58 -1.01
C TYR A 158 29.38 -23.87 -1.67
N ARG A 159 29.35 -24.65 -2.76
CA ARG A 159 28.10 -25.03 -3.46
C ARG A 159 27.21 -25.90 -2.55
N GLU A 160 27.80 -26.82 -1.78
CA GLU A 160 27.08 -27.62 -0.80
C GLU A 160 26.47 -26.77 0.32
N ILE A 161 27.27 -25.90 0.96
CA ILE A 161 26.81 -24.99 2.02
C ILE A 161 25.68 -24.09 1.54
N ARG A 162 25.76 -23.59 0.30
CA ARG A 162 24.71 -22.74 -0.24
C ARG A 162 23.42 -23.52 -0.48
N THR A 163 23.51 -24.75 -0.98
CA THR A 163 22.34 -25.58 -1.27
C THR A 163 21.63 -25.96 0.02
N SER A 164 22.38 -26.34 1.06
CA SER A 164 21.82 -26.64 2.38
C SER A 164 21.18 -25.40 3.03
N SER A 165 21.87 -24.25 3.00
CA SER A 165 21.35 -22.98 3.53
C SER A 165 20.08 -22.50 2.79
N ALA A 166 20.03 -22.67 1.47
CA ALA A 166 18.84 -22.33 0.68
C ALA A 166 17.66 -23.27 0.99
N ALA A 167 17.90 -24.56 1.18
CA ALA A 167 16.88 -25.53 1.57
C ALA A 167 16.35 -25.24 2.99
N GLU A 168 17.24 -24.89 3.92
CA GLU A 168 16.88 -24.50 5.28
C GLU A 168 16.04 -23.22 5.31
N SER A 169 16.47 -22.19 4.57
CA SER A 169 15.71 -20.93 4.44
C SER A 169 14.32 -21.16 3.85
N LYS A 170 14.19 -22.04 2.85
CA LYS A 170 12.88 -22.42 2.27
C LYS A 170 12.00 -23.15 3.28
N ARG A 171 12.55 -24.06 4.07
CA ARG A 171 11.81 -24.77 5.14
C ARG A 171 11.34 -23.81 6.22
N MET A 172 12.20 -22.88 6.65
CA MET A 172 11.84 -21.85 7.64
C MET A 172 10.74 -20.92 7.11
N ALA A 173 10.84 -20.47 5.86
CA ALA A 173 9.82 -19.61 5.25
C ALA A 173 8.47 -20.35 5.09
N HIS A 174 8.48 -21.65 4.81
CA HIS A 174 7.27 -22.47 4.76
C HIS A 174 6.68 -22.71 6.16
N ALA A 175 7.52 -22.96 7.17
CA ALA A 175 7.11 -23.11 8.57
C ALA A 175 6.54 -21.79 9.15
N GLN A 176 6.99 -20.63 8.67
CA GLN A 176 6.48 -19.31 9.04
C GLN A 176 5.28 -18.85 8.20
N GLY A 177 4.78 -19.66 7.26
CA GLY A 177 3.61 -19.32 6.44
C GLY A 177 3.82 -18.16 5.45
N ILE A 178 5.08 -17.83 5.12
CA ILE A 178 5.42 -16.65 4.31
C ILE A 178 5.08 -16.84 2.82
N PHE A 179 4.80 -18.07 2.37
CA PHE A 179 4.33 -18.35 1.02
C PHE A 179 2.88 -18.87 1.03
N SER A 180 1.92 -17.94 1.05
CA SER A 180 0.52 -18.20 0.74
C SER A 180 0.02 -17.37 -0.46
N ASN A 181 0.89 -17.01 -1.40
CA ASN A 181 0.45 -16.40 -2.66
C ASN A 181 1.24 -16.93 -3.86
N GLY A 182 0.56 -17.73 -4.68
CA GLY A 182 0.85 -17.95 -6.10
C GLY A 182 2.07 -18.81 -6.41
N ASP A 183 1.82 -20.11 -6.62
CA ASP A 183 2.77 -21.10 -7.13
C ASP A 183 3.25 -20.72 -8.55
N VAL A 184 4.26 -19.85 -8.65
CA VAL A 184 5.04 -19.69 -9.89
C VAL A 184 6.07 -20.80 -9.90
N LYS A 185 5.70 -21.87 -10.60
CA LYS A 185 6.53 -23.03 -10.96
C LYS A 185 7.84 -22.54 -11.61
N VAL A 186 8.90 -22.42 -10.80
CA VAL A 186 10.24 -22.09 -11.30
C VAL A 186 10.75 -23.28 -12.10
N LYS A 187 10.82 -23.11 -13.42
CA LYS A 187 11.42 -24.06 -14.35
C LYS A 187 12.93 -24.06 -14.14
N THR A 188 13.48 -25.20 -13.76
CA THR A 188 14.93 -25.44 -13.69
C THR A 188 15.46 -25.49 -15.12
N GLU A 189 16.30 -24.53 -15.51
CA GLU A 189 17.14 -24.67 -16.72
C GLU A 189 18.48 -25.32 -16.32
N HIS A 190 18.94 -26.21 -17.19
CA HIS A 190 20.23 -26.91 -17.13
C HIS A 190 21.38 -26.01 -17.57
#